data_AF-A0A6N6NJR3-F1
#
_entry.id   AF-A0A6N6NJR3-F1
#
_cell.length_a   1.000
_cell.length_b   1.000
_cell.length_c   1.000
_cell.angle_alpha   90.00
_cell.angle_beta   90.00
_cell.angle_gamma   90.00
#
_symmetry.space_group_name_H-M   'P 1'
#
loop_
_entity.id
_entity.type
_entity.pdbx_description
1 polymer ?
#
loop_
_entity_poly.entity_id
_entity_poly.type
_entity_poly.pdbx_seq_one_letter_code
_entity_poly.pdbx_strand_id
1 'polypeptide(L)'
;MISDENRREVALRLRGLDERIDGVPLLCTKQEHDAMALCAIRAVVGKGDVFHLLADFIDRPICKNIADPYDGGLFVCSKCGERWELTCGNLADNRLCFCPRCGAEVVPHAERCD
;
A
#
# COMPACT_ATOMS: atom_id res chain seq x y z
N MET A 1 -3.74 -6.22 -8.85
CA MET A 1 -2.82 -5.61 -7.86
C MET A 1 -3.03 -4.12 -7.88
N ILE A 2 -3.32 -3.54 -6.72
CA ILE A 2 -3.69 -2.12 -6.59
C ILE A 2 -2.41 -1.26 -6.52
N SER A 3 -2.40 -0.09 -7.15
CA SER A 3 -1.27 0.86 -7.08
C SER A 3 -1.18 1.51 -5.70
N ASP A 4 0.00 1.97 -5.30
CA ASP A 4 0.15 2.69 -4.01
C ASP A 4 -0.63 4.01 -4.00
N GLU A 5 -0.76 4.66 -5.15
CA GLU A 5 -1.61 5.83 -5.32
C GLU A 5 -3.07 5.53 -4.97
N ASN A 6 -3.63 4.45 -5.54
CA ASN A 6 -4.99 4.02 -5.23
C ASN A 6 -5.11 3.60 -3.75
N ARG A 7 -4.09 2.94 -3.18
CA ARG A 7 -4.05 2.61 -1.73
C ARG A 7 -4.09 3.86 -0.87
N ARG A 8 -3.31 4.90 -1.22
CA ARG A 8 -3.27 6.18 -0.50
C ARG A 8 -4.61 6.90 -0.62
N GLU A 9 -5.23 6.93 -1.80
CA GLU A 9 -6.54 7.55 -2.00
C GLU A 9 -7.62 6.88 -1.15
N VAL A 10 -7.69 5.55 -1.17
CA VAL A 10 -8.65 4.79 -0.37
C VAL A 10 -8.40 4.98 1.13
N ALA A 11 -7.15 4.97 1.57
CA ALA A 11 -6.80 5.25 2.95
C ALA A 11 -7.21 6.67 3.39
N LEU A 12 -7.05 7.67 2.52
CA LEU A 12 -7.50 9.04 2.78
C LEU A 12 -9.02 9.12 2.92
N ARG A 13 -9.76 8.48 2.02
CA ARG A 13 -11.23 8.41 2.09
C ARG A 13 -11.71 7.74 3.36
N LEU A 14 -11.13 6.59 3.73
CA LEU A 14 -11.48 5.89 4.97
C LEU A 14 -11.21 6.74 6.21
N ARG A 15 -10.07 7.44 6.29
CA ARG A 15 -9.78 8.38 7.39
C ARG A 15 -10.73 9.59 7.40
N GLY A 16 -11.26 9.98 6.25
CA GLY A 16 -12.28 11.01 6.15
C GLY A 16 -13.66 10.59 6.66
N LEU A 17 -13.86 9.30 6.96
CA LEU A 17 -15.08 8.78 7.59
C LEU A 17 -15.06 8.88 9.14
N ASP A 18 -14.01 9.47 9.72
CA ASP A 18 -13.78 9.52 11.17
C ASP A 18 -14.82 10.36 11.96
N GLU A 19 -14.91 10.02 13.25
CA GLU A 19 -15.95 10.11 14.29
C GLU A 19 -16.72 11.43 14.53
N ARG A 20 -17.23 12.10 13.51
CA ARG A 20 -18.36 13.03 13.70
C ARG A 20 -19.44 12.81 12.67
N ILE A 21 -20.24 11.77 12.88
CA ILE A 21 -21.64 11.87 12.44
C ILE A 21 -22.39 12.63 13.54
N ASP A 22 -22.13 13.95 13.61
CA ASP A 22 -22.90 14.86 14.46
C ASP A 22 -24.39 14.67 14.11
N GLY A 23 -25.16 14.08 15.03
CA GLY A 23 -26.59 13.82 14.86
C GLY A 23 -27.00 12.38 14.52
N VAL A 24 -26.10 11.39 14.48
CA VAL A 24 -26.54 9.98 14.53
C VAL A 24 -27.08 9.68 15.93
N PRO A 25 -28.37 9.31 16.05
CA PRO A 25 -28.97 9.08 17.35
C PRO A 25 -28.20 7.99 18.10
N LEU A 26 -28.04 8.19 19.42
CA LEU A 26 -27.51 7.23 20.41
C LEU A 26 -28.26 5.88 20.48
N LEU A 27 -29.12 5.58 19.49
CA LEU A 27 -30.06 4.46 19.47
C LEU A 27 -29.64 3.31 18.56
N CYS A 28 -28.53 3.42 17.82
CA CYS A 28 -28.00 2.29 17.06
C CYS A 28 -27.40 1.26 18.01
N THR A 29 -27.88 0.02 17.92
CA THR A 29 -27.19 -1.13 18.49
C THR A 29 -25.80 -1.27 17.87
N LYS A 30 -24.87 -1.92 18.58
CA LYS A 30 -23.53 -2.22 18.06
C LYS A 30 -23.57 -2.89 16.68
N GLN A 31 -24.52 -3.79 16.48
CA GLN A 31 -24.70 -4.51 15.22
C GLN A 31 -25.13 -3.58 14.07
N GLU A 32 -26.02 -2.62 14.32
CA GLU A 32 -26.42 -1.62 13.32
C GLU A 32 -25.26 -0.68 12.98
N HIS A 33 -24.49 -0.28 13.99
CA HIS A 33 -23.28 0.51 13.79
C HIS A 33 -22.25 -0.23 12.92
N ASP A 34 -21.98 -1.50 13.23
CA ASP A 34 -21.05 -2.33 12.45
C ASP A 34 -21.54 -2.53 11.00
N ALA A 35 -22.85 -2.69 10.81
CA ALA A 35 -23.44 -2.78 9.47
C ALA A 35 -23.28 -1.46 8.68
N MET A 36 -23.49 -0.30 9.31
CA MET A 36 -23.24 1.00 8.68
C MET A 36 -21.77 1.19 8.31
N ALA A 37 -20.86 0.81 9.21
CA ALA A 37 -19.42 0.86 8.94
C ALA A 37 -19.04 -0.02 7.75
N LEU A 38 -19.57 -1.25 7.67
CA LEU A 38 -19.35 -2.13 6.52
C LEU A 38 -19.92 -1.56 5.21
N CYS A 39 -21.09 -0.92 5.24
CA CYS A 39 -21.66 -0.23 4.09
C CYS A 39 -20.77 0.94 3.63
N ALA A 40 -20.25 1.74 4.57
CA ALA A 40 -19.35 2.84 4.26
C ALA A 40 -18.02 2.35 3.68
N ILE A 41 -17.42 1.32 4.28
CA ILE A 41 -16.22 0.65 3.76
C ILE A 41 -16.49 0.14 2.34
N ARG A 42 -17.62 -0.55 2.11
CA ARG A 42 -18.02 -1.05 0.79
C ARG A 42 -18.13 0.06 -0.25
N ALA A 43 -18.68 1.21 0.13
CA ALA A 43 -18.79 2.37 -0.76
C ALA A 43 -17.42 2.94 -1.17
N VAL A 44 -16.42 2.84 -0.29
CA VAL A 44 -15.06 3.34 -0.56
C VAL A 44 -14.21 2.34 -1.36
N VAL A 45 -14.22 1.06 -0.98
CA VAL A 45 -13.38 0.02 -1.61
C VAL A 45 -13.91 -0.44 -2.97
N GLY A 46 -15.20 -0.26 -3.25
CA GLY A 46 -15.81 -0.48 -4.56
C GLY A 46 -16.53 -1.83 -4.72
N LYS A 47 -16.67 -2.26 -5.98
CA LYS A 47 -17.41 -3.48 -6.35
C LYS A 47 -16.51 -4.71 -6.33
N GLY A 48 -17.00 -5.80 -5.77
CA GLY A 48 -16.29 -7.08 -5.65
C GLY A 48 -16.59 -7.74 -4.31
N ASP A 49 -15.83 -8.79 -3.99
CA ASP A 49 -15.82 -9.33 -2.64
C ASP A 49 -15.03 -8.39 -1.73
N VAL A 50 -15.66 -7.93 -0.63
CA VAL A 50 -15.09 -6.91 0.24
C VAL A 50 -13.84 -7.39 0.98
N PHE A 51 -13.77 -8.68 1.34
CA PHE A 51 -12.63 -9.24 2.05
C PHE A 51 -11.43 -9.38 1.13
N HIS A 52 -11.64 -9.82 -0.12
CA HIS A 52 -10.58 -9.85 -1.13
C HIS A 52 -10.04 -8.45 -1.44
N LEU A 53 -10.93 -7.46 -1.59
CA LEU A 53 -10.51 -6.08 -1.83
C LEU A 53 -9.72 -5.50 -0.65
N LEU A 54 -10.20 -5.72 0.58
CA LEU A 54 -9.48 -5.29 1.79
C LEU A 54 -8.12 -5.97 1.91
N ALA A 55 -8.03 -7.27 1.61
CA ALA A 55 -6.76 -7.98 1.58
C ALA A 55 -5.78 -7.35 0.58
N ASP A 56 -6.22 -7.01 -0.64
CA ASP A 56 -5.38 -6.31 -1.63
C ASP A 56 -4.91 -4.93 -1.18
N PHE A 57 -5.72 -4.21 -0.39
CA PHE A 57 -5.34 -2.91 0.20
C PHE A 57 -4.39 -3.05 1.39
N ILE A 58 -4.40 -4.17 2.10
CA ILE A 58 -3.55 -4.44 3.27
C ILE A 58 -2.22 -5.04 2.81
N ASP A 59 -2.26 -6.12 2.04
CA ASP A 59 -1.09 -6.87 1.62
C ASP A 59 -0.22 -6.05 0.68
N ARG A 60 1.01 -5.72 1.09
CA ARG A 60 1.95 -4.97 0.24
C ARG A 60 2.70 -5.96 -0.63
N PRO A 61 2.72 -5.78 -1.96
CA PRO A 61 3.52 -6.64 -2.81
C PRO A 61 5.00 -6.45 -2.50
N ILE A 62 5.81 -7.48 -2.76
CA ILE A 62 7.27 -7.40 -2.63
C ILE A 62 7.89 -7.13 -4.00
N CYS A 63 8.98 -6.37 -4.06
CA CYS A 63 9.78 -6.16 -5.27
C CYS A 63 11.29 -6.34 -5.01
N LYS A 64 12.00 -6.71 -6.07
CA LYS A 64 13.47 -6.77 -6.17
C LYS A 64 13.99 -5.89 -7.29
N ASN A 65 15.27 -5.52 -7.22
CA ASN A 65 15.97 -4.82 -8.31
C ASN A 65 16.11 -5.74 -9.53
N ILE A 66 15.77 -5.23 -10.71
CA ILE A 66 16.02 -5.90 -12.00
C ILE A 66 16.95 -5.09 -12.92
N ALA A 67 17.59 -4.04 -12.40
CA ALA A 67 18.63 -3.32 -13.11
C ALA A 67 19.84 -4.24 -13.37
N ASP A 68 20.62 -3.90 -14.40
CA ASP A 68 21.88 -4.56 -14.65
C ASP A 68 22.83 -4.33 -13.46
N PRO A 69 23.50 -5.36 -12.91
CA PRO A 69 24.50 -5.19 -11.86
C PRO A 69 25.63 -4.20 -12.20
N TYR A 70 25.92 -3.99 -13.48
CA TYR A 70 26.92 -3.01 -13.95
C TYR A 70 26.40 -1.56 -13.90
N ASP A 71 25.09 -1.35 -13.84
CA ASP A 71 24.44 -0.05 -13.60
C ASP A 71 24.40 0.23 -12.09
N GLY A 72 25.56 0.18 -11.41
CA GLY A 72 25.74 0.13 -9.94
C GLY A 72 25.13 1.27 -9.11
N GLY A 73 24.33 2.15 -9.71
CA GLY A 73 23.52 3.16 -9.05
C GLY A 73 22.05 3.15 -9.48
N LEU A 74 21.54 2.14 -10.18
CA LEU A 74 20.17 2.09 -10.67
C LEU A 74 19.36 0.99 -9.96
N PHE A 75 18.15 1.35 -9.55
CA PHE A 75 17.13 0.39 -9.15
C PHE A 75 15.97 0.42 -10.15
N VAL A 76 15.54 -0.77 -10.57
CA VAL A 76 14.31 -0.96 -11.35
C VAL A 76 13.40 -1.93 -10.63
N CYS A 77 12.17 -1.48 -10.32
CA CYS A 77 11.19 -2.30 -9.62
C CYS A 77 10.66 -3.43 -10.51
N SER A 78 10.88 -4.68 -10.11
CA SER A 78 10.28 -5.87 -10.75
C SER A 78 8.75 -5.89 -10.80
N LYS A 79 8.06 -5.10 -9.98
CA LYS A 79 6.58 -5.10 -9.91
C LYS A 79 5.92 -4.07 -10.81
N CYS A 80 6.46 -2.86 -10.90
CA CYS A 80 5.84 -1.76 -11.65
C CYS A 80 6.75 -1.12 -12.70
N GLY A 81 8.02 -1.54 -12.77
CA GLY A 81 9.01 -1.02 -13.70
C GLY A 81 9.55 0.37 -13.35
N GLU A 82 9.15 0.94 -12.21
CA GLU A 82 9.66 2.25 -11.77
C GLU A 82 11.18 2.21 -11.62
N ARG A 83 11.85 3.26 -12.10
CA ARG A 83 13.32 3.37 -12.12
C ARG A 83 13.73 4.53 -11.22
N TRP A 84 14.72 4.33 -10.36
CA TRP A 84 15.27 5.39 -9.53
C TRP A 84 16.75 5.16 -9.24
N GLU A 85 17.49 6.25 -9.07
CA GLU A 85 18.91 6.20 -8.74
C GLU A 85 19.10 5.93 -7.25
N LEU A 86 20.06 5.06 -6.94
CA LEU A 86 20.58 4.82 -5.60
C LEU A 86 21.75 5.78 -5.41
N THR A 87 21.70 6.65 -4.40
CA THR A 87 22.93 7.33 -3.95
C THR A 87 23.87 6.29 -3.34
N CYS A 88 25.19 6.49 -3.49
CA CYS A 88 26.23 5.56 -3.06
C CYS A 88 25.92 4.92 -1.69
N GLY A 89 25.63 3.62 -1.64
CA GLY A 89 25.19 2.93 -0.43
C GLY A 89 24.15 1.84 -0.72
N ASN A 90 23.67 1.18 0.33
CA ASN A 90 22.63 0.15 0.21
C ASN A 90 21.20 0.79 0.23
N LEU A 91 20.16 -0.02 0.02
CA LEU A 91 18.76 0.46 0.05
C LEU A 91 18.35 1.09 1.38
N ALA A 92 18.85 0.57 2.49
CA ALA A 92 18.56 1.10 3.82
C ALA A 92 19.19 2.49 4.01
N ASP A 93 20.43 2.68 3.54
CA ASP A 93 21.12 3.99 3.56
C ASP A 93 20.35 5.04 2.76
N ASN A 94 19.72 4.63 1.67
CA ASN A 94 18.89 5.50 0.83
C ASN A 94 17.46 5.69 1.36
N ARG A 95 17.07 5.04 2.46
CA ARG A 95 15.68 5.00 2.98
C ARG A 95 14.66 4.45 1.96
N LEU A 96 15.11 3.59 1.06
CA LEU A 96 14.33 3.04 -0.06
C LEU A 96 13.80 1.63 0.26
N CYS A 97 13.18 1.47 1.43
CA CYS A 97 12.56 0.18 1.81
C CYS A 97 11.30 -0.15 1.00
N PHE A 98 10.76 0.81 0.24
CA PHE A 98 9.57 0.63 -0.59
C PHE A 98 9.77 1.28 -1.96
N CYS A 99 9.21 0.67 -3.01
CA CYS A 99 9.13 1.29 -4.32
C CYS A 99 8.30 2.59 -4.23
N PRO A 100 8.82 3.74 -4.70
CA PRO A 100 8.13 5.02 -4.56
C PRO A 100 6.82 5.11 -5.35
N ARG A 101 6.68 4.34 -6.44
CA ARG A 101 5.49 4.33 -7.29
C ARG A 101 4.43 3.33 -6.88
N CYS A 102 4.82 2.08 -6.60
CA CYS A 102 3.84 1.02 -6.30
C CYS A 102 3.85 0.57 -4.84
N GLY A 103 4.66 1.18 -3.97
CA GLY A 103 4.66 0.91 -2.54
C GLY A 103 5.12 -0.50 -2.16
N ALA A 104 5.62 -1.26 -3.14
CA ALA A 104 6.08 -2.62 -2.94
C ALA A 104 7.29 -2.62 -2.01
N GLU A 105 7.30 -3.51 -1.03
CA GLU A 105 8.43 -3.67 -0.12
C GLU A 105 9.65 -4.16 -0.90
N VAL A 106 10.78 -3.48 -0.74
CA VAL A 106 12.01 -3.88 -1.39
C VAL A 106 12.66 -4.96 -0.55
N VAL A 107 12.70 -6.18 -1.07
CA VAL A 107 13.52 -7.22 -0.45
C VAL A 107 14.97 -7.01 -0.85
N PRO A 108 15.91 -7.03 0.12
CA PRO A 108 17.31 -7.15 -0.20
C PRO A 108 17.48 -8.39 -1.08
N HIS A 109 18.30 -8.29 -2.11
CA HIS A 109 18.81 -9.52 -2.72
C HIS A 109 19.59 -10.21 -1.61
N ALA A 110 19.05 -11.31 -1.07
CA ALA A 110 19.90 -12.24 -0.35
C ALA A 110 21.01 -12.66 -1.33
N GLU A 111 22.23 -12.81 -0.80
CA GLU A 111 23.49 -13.22 -1.46
C GLU A 111 24.44 -12.06 -1.79
N ARG A 112 25.73 -12.03 -1.38
CA ARG A 112 26.59 -12.89 -0.57
C ARG A 112 27.69 -11.95 -0.03
N CYS A 113 27.90 -11.90 1.29
CA CYS A 113 29.20 -11.49 1.80
C CYS A 113 30.04 -12.76 1.89
N ASP A 114 30.88 -13.00 0.88
CA ASP A 114 32.14 -13.72 1.11
C ASP A 114 33.18 -12.70 1.61
#